data_AF-S4PYS1-F1
#
_entry.id   AF-S4PYS1-F1
#
_cell.length_a   1.000
_cell.length_b   1.000
_cell.length_c   1.000
_cell.angle_alpha   90.00
_cell.angle_beta   90.00
_cell.angle_gamma   90.00
#
_symmetry.space_group_name_H-M   'P 1'
#
loop_
_entity.id
_entity.type
_entity.pdbx_description
1 polymer ?
#
loop_
_entity_poly.entity_id
_entity_poly.type
_entity_poly.pdbx_seq_one_letter_code
_entity_poly.pdbx_strand_id
1 'polypeptide(L)'
;MEDNEEFDYVASEHDRLVSAITKLDKTQHIREPTRNEPTIQSTEFNLIKRSSKLKLDNVVKVLEDTAHHVKIGKKLKKSQDADKILSKPLEKPQAARIKRSTGYEETKKKVGRWDPVVARNRTVDYVSFPIKHFPSKLQPTNDFLSKLKLKSPLEKELEEIDPPPESKEVVEEEQLYPMSYEEMLEH
;
A
#
# COMPACT_ATOMS: atom_id res chain seq x y z
N MET A 1 56.78 -52.72 43.95
CA MET A 1 55.52 -53.48 43.99
C MET A 1 55.02 -53.28 45.40
N GLU A 2 54.24 -52.24 45.68
CA GLU A 2 52.80 -52.13 45.32
C GLU A 2 52.13 -53.46 45.68
N ASP A 3 51.17 -53.48 46.60
CA ASP A 3 49.80 -53.31 46.12
C ASP A 3 48.84 -52.72 47.16
N ASN A 4 48.05 -51.77 46.64
CA ASN A 4 46.95 -51.01 47.24
C ASN A 4 45.73 -51.89 47.61
N GLU A 5 45.88 -52.97 48.38
CA GLU A 5 44.73 -53.84 48.68
C GLU A 5 43.88 -53.40 49.89
N GLU A 6 44.36 -52.48 50.73
CA GLU A 6 43.63 -52.08 51.94
C GLU A 6 42.68 -50.87 51.75
N PHE A 7 42.88 -50.07 50.70
CA PHE A 7 42.00 -48.92 50.41
C PHE A 7 40.74 -49.28 49.60
N ASP A 8 40.76 -50.37 48.82
CA ASP A 8 39.61 -50.79 47.99
C ASP A 8 38.49 -51.46 48.78
N TYR A 9 38.80 -52.08 49.93
CA TYR A 9 37.78 -52.74 50.76
C TYR A 9 36.82 -51.73 51.42
N VAL A 10 37.34 -50.58 51.85
CA VAL A 10 36.53 -49.52 52.50
C VAL A 10 35.66 -48.79 51.49
N ALA A 11 36.14 -48.61 50.25
CA ALA A 11 35.36 -47.99 49.18
C ALA A 11 34.10 -48.80 48.84
N SER A 12 34.21 -50.14 48.79
CA SER A 12 33.06 -51.02 48.49
C SER A 12 31.96 -50.96 49.56
N GLU A 13 32.32 -50.97 50.84
CA GLU A 13 31.36 -50.91 51.95
C GLU A 13 30.75 -49.50 52.08
N HIS A 14 31.55 -48.45 51.85
CA HIS A 14 31.06 -47.08 51.77
C HIS A 14 30.06 -46.91 50.61
N ASP A 15 30.36 -47.43 49.42
CA ASP A 15 29.47 -47.35 48.26
C ASP A 15 28.18 -48.14 48.46
N ARG A 16 28.25 -49.29 49.14
CA ARG A 16 27.06 -50.03 49.57
C ARG A 16 26.17 -49.20 50.47
N LEU A 17 26.75 -48.53 51.48
CA LEU A 17 26.04 -47.67 52.40
C LEU A 17 25.41 -46.46 51.70
N VAL A 18 26.14 -45.77 50.83
CA VAL A 18 25.62 -44.64 50.03
C VAL A 18 24.48 -45.11 49.09
N SER A 19 24.61 -46.29 48.49
CA SER A 19 23.55 -46.88 47.65
C SER A 19 22.29 -47.24 48.47
N ALA A 20 22.44 -47.63 49.73
CA ALA A 20 21.33 -47.93 50.62
C ALA A 20 20.62 -46.65 51.07
N ILE A 21 21.38 -45.60 51.42
CA ILE A 21 20.84 -44.29 51.81
C ILE A 21 20.09 -43.65 50.63
N THR A 22 20.65 -43.69 49.42
CA THR A 22 19.97 -43.17 48.21
C THR A 22 18.70 -43.95 47.83
N LYS A 23 18.62 -45.25 48.17
CA LYS A 23 17.38 -46.03 48.01
C LYS A 23 16.32 -45.69 49.06
N LEU A 24 16.74 -45.33 50.28
CA LEU A 24 15.86 -44.85 51.36
C LEU A 24 15.31 -43.45 51.08
N ASP A 25 16.08 -42.61 50.40
CA ASP A 25 15.65 -41.27 49.95
C ASP A 25 14.76 -41.28 48.69
N LYS A 26 14.24 -42.45 48.30
CA LYS A 26 13.16 -42.51 47.30
C LYS A 26 11.85 -42.14 47.98
N THR A 27 11.63 -40.84 48.16
CA THR A 27 10.28 -40.30 48.33
C THR A 27 9.47 -40.78 47.13
N GLN A 28 8.54 -41.71 47.36
CA GLN A 28 7.63 -42.20 46.34
C GLN A 28 6.81 -40.98 45.86
N HIS A 29 7.15 -40.45 44.70
CA HIS A 29 6.37 -39.37 44.10
C HIS A 29 5.01 -39.99 43.76
N ILE A 30 4.03 -39.77 44.64
CA ILE A 30 2.65 -40.20 44.44
C ILE A 30 2.20 -39.55 43.12
N ARG A 31 1.94 -40.38 42.10
CA ARG A 31 1.34 -39.89 40.87
C ARG A 31 -0.07 -39.40 41.22
N GLU A 32 -0.41 -38.20 40.77
CA GLU A 32 -1.72 -37.59 41.03
C GLU A 32 -2.86 -38.55 40.61
N PRO A 33 -3.84 -38.82 41.48
CA PRO A 33 -5.01 -39.61 41.12
C PRO A 33 -5.78 -38.93 39.98
N THR A 34 -5.78 -39.53 38.79
CA THR A 34 -6.58 -39.05 37.65
C THR A 34 -8.01 -39.55 37.79
N ARG A 35 -8.87 -38.74 38.41
CA ARG A 35 -10.32 -39.00 38.51
C ARG A 35 -11.00 -38.54 37.20
N ASN A 36 -11.48 -39.49 36.39
CA ASN A 36 -12.05 -39.27 35.07
C ASN A 36 -13.55 -38.91 35.11
N GLU A 37 -13.95 -37.94 35.92
CA GLU A 37 -15.34 -37.45 35.88
C GLU A 37 -15.41 -35.97 35.50
N PRO A 38 -16.40 -35.57 34.69
CA PRO A 38 -16.58 -34.17 34.33
C PRO A 38 -17.19 -33.42 35.51
N THR A 39 -16.49 -32.43 36.06
CA THR A 39 -17.00 -31.59 37.15
C THR A 39 -16.77 -30.11 36.85
N ILE A 40 -17.80 -29.27 37.10
CA ILE A 40 -17.83 -27.84 36.79
C ILE A 40 -17.43 -26.97 38.02
N GLN A 41 -17.45 -27.50 39.25
CA GLN A 41 -17.09 -26.75 40.47
C GLN A 41 -16.23 -27.57 41.45
N SER A 42 -15.27 -26.87 42.06
CA SER A 42 -14.13 -27.40 42.81
C SER A 42 -14.46 -27.88 44.23
N THR A 43 -13.68 -28.86 44.68
CA THR A 43 -13.63 -29.32 46.06
C THR A 43 -13.19 -28.21 47.02
N GLU A 44 -13.69 -28.23 48.26
CA GLU A 44 -13.46 -27.20 49.31
C GLU A 44 -11.97 -26.97 49.66
N PHE A 45 -11.09 -27.87 49.22
CA PHE A 45 -9.67 -27.85 49.55
C PHE A 45 -8.77 -27.18 48.50
N ASN A 46 -9.31 -26.63 47.41
CA ASN A 46 -8.53 -25.90 46.38
C ASN A 46 -7.21 -26.59 45.94
N LEU A 47 -7.18 -27.93 45.92
CA LEU A 47 -5.98 -28.72 45.65
C LEU A 47 -5.54 -28.68 44.18
N ILE A 48 -6.31 -28.04 43.28
CA ILE A 48 -5.98 -27.97 41.85
C ILE A 48 -5.78 -26.50 41.45
N LYS A 49 -4.53 -26.04 41.53
CA LYS A 49 -4.08 -24.75 40.98
C LYS A 49 -3.84 -24.86 39.46
N ARG A 50 -4.81 -25.39 38.70
CA ARG A 50 -4.75 -25.40 37.22
C ARG A 50 -5.88 -24.53 36.71
N SER A 51 -5.53 -23.46 35.98
CA SER A 51 -6.52 -22.76 35.17
C SER A 51 -6.99 -23.73 34.09
N SER A 52 -8.24 -24.19 34.19
CA SER A 52 -8.94 -24.98 33.17
C SER A 52 -9.28 -24.12 31.95
N LYS A 53 -8.33 -23.33 31.44
CA LYS A 53 -8.49 -22.57 30.21
C LYS A 53 -8.41 -23.55 29.05
N LEU A 54 -9.58 -23.93 28.55
CA LEU A 54 -9.73 -24.71 27.33
C LEU A 54 -9.14 -23.91 26.16
N LYS A 55 -8.20 -24.52 25.43
CA LYS A 55 -7.69 -23.95 24.18
C LYS A 55 -8.76 -24.09 23.11
N LEU A 56 -9.41 -22.99 22.76
CA LEU A 56 -10.50 -22.97 21.78
C LEU A 56 -10.06 -23.52 20.42
N ASP A 57 -8.79 -23.33 20.04
CA ASP A 57 -8.21 -23.91 18.83
C ASP A 57 -8.31 -25.44 18.78
N ASN A 58 -8.14 -26.11 19.92
CA ASN A 58 -8.25 -27.57 20.00
C ASN A 58 -9.70 -28.03 19.87
N VAL A 59 -10.65 -27.26 20.39
CA VAL A 59 -12.09 -27.54 20.26
C VAL A 59 -12.53 -27.33 18.81
N VAL A 60 -12.05 -26.28 18.15
CA VAL A 60 -12.35 -26.02 16.74
C VAL A 60 -11.82 -27.11 15.83
N LYS A 61 -10.62 -27.65 16.09
CA LYS A 61 -10.06 -28.78 15.33
C LYS A 61 -10.97 -30.01 15.34
N VAL A 62 -11.57 -30.34 16.48
CA VAL A 62 -12.52 -31.47 16.59
C VAL A 62 -13.81 -31.22 15.82
N LEU A 63 -14.21 -29.95 15.71
CA LEU A 63 -15.41 -29.52 14.97
C LEU A 63 -15.16 -29.37 13.46
N GLU A 64 -13.92 -29.41 12.98
CA GLU A 64 -13.59 -29.25 11.56
C GLU A 64 -14.01 -30.47 10.70
N ASP A 65 -14.16 -31.65 11.31
CA ASP A 65 -14.52 -32.91 10.62
C ASP A 65 -15.97 -32.94 10.11
N THR A 66 -16.83 -32.07 10.64
CA THR A 66 -18.24 -31.98 10.23
C THR A 66 -18.46 -30.76 9.34
N ALA A 67 -18.93 -30.97 8.11
CA ALA A 67 -19.14 -29.90 7.12
C ALA A 67 -20.01 -28.73 7.62
N HIS A 68 -21.00 -29.00 8.49
CA HIS A 68 -21.86 -27.98 9.10
C HIS A 68 -21.12 -27.09 10.12
N HIS A 69 -20.07 -27.59 10.77
CA HIS A 69 -19.35 -26.92 11.86
C HIS A 69 -18.13 -26.12 11.41
N VAL A 70 -17.64 -26.32 10.18
CA VAL A 70 -16.57 -25.51 9.57
C VAL A 70 -16.89 -24.01 9.58
N LYS A 71 -18.16 -23.63 9.37
CA LYS A 71 -18.60 -22.23 9.43
C LYS A 71 -18.46 -21.64 10.83
N ILE A 72 -18.65 -22.45 11.87
CA ILE A 72 -18.52 -22.06 13.28
C ILE A 72 -17.05 -21.86 13.63
N GLY A 73 -16.18 -22.79 13.23
CA GLY A 73 -14.72 -22.65 13.40
C GLY A 73 -14.16 -21.38 12.76
N LYS A 74 -14.60 -21.06 11.54
CA LYS A 74 -14.21 -19.80 10.86
C LYS A 74 -14.69 -18.54 11.58
N LYS A 75 -15.89 -18.58 12.17
CA LYS A 75 -16.42 -17.45 12.95
C LYS A 75 -15.67 -17.27 14.27
N LEU A 76 -15.31 -18.37 14.94
CA LEU A 76 -14.55 -18.31 16.19
C LEU A 76 -13.14 -17.73 15.97
N LYS A 77 -12.42 -18.21 14.94
CA LYS A 77 -11.11 -17.66 14.58
C LYS A 77 -11.19 -16.15 14.32
N LYS A 78 -12.19 -15.70 13.53
CA LYS A 78 -12.45 -14.27 13.28
C LYS A 78 -12.82 -13.45 14.52
N SER A 79 -13.38 -14.07 15.56
CA SER A 79 -13.71 -13.40 16.81
C SER A 79 -12.52 -13.30 17.78
N GLN A 80 -11.52 -14.16 17.61
CA GLN A 80 -10.28 -14.15 18.38
C GLN A 80 -9.30 -13.07 17.87
N ASP A 81 -9.46 -12.62 16.63
CA ASP A 81 -8.71 -11.51 16.04
C ASP A 81 -9.05 -10.18 16.76
N ALA A 82 -8.23 -9.82 17.76
CA ALA A 82 -8.40 -8.62 18.57
C ALA A 82 -8.27 -7.32 17.75
N ASP A 83 -7.58 -7.37 16.61
CA ASP A 83 -7.35 -6.22 15.71
C ASP A 83 -8.65 -5.68 15.09
N LYS A 84 -9.72 -6.48 15.10
CA LYS A 84 -11.02 -6.09 14.56
C LYS A 84 -11.94 -5.43 15.59
N ILE A 85 -11.54 -5.41 16.86
CA ILE A 85 -12.33 -4.79 17.92
C ILE A 85 -12.08 -3.29 17.88
N LEU A 86 -13.15 -2.51 17.66
CA LEU A 86 -13.06 -1.06 17.70
C LEU A 86 -12.75 -0.61 19.13
N SER A 87 -11.71 0.20 19.27
CA SER A 87 -11.38 0.84 20.54
C SER A 87 -12.52 1.77 20.98
N LYS A 88 -12.64 2.00 22.29
CA LYS A 88 -13.56 3.00 22.85
C LYS A 88 -13.35 4.35 22.14
N PRO A 89 -14.43 5.03 21.69
CA PRO A 89 -14.30 6.32 21.05
C PRO A 89 -13.71 7.35 22.02
N LEU A 90 -12.82 8.19 21.49
CA LEU A 90 -12.19 9.28 22.25
C LEU A 90 -13.17 10.42 22.51
N GLU A 91 -12.86 11.26 23.49
CA GLU A 91 -13.62 12.48 23.76
C GLU A 91 -13.52 13.47 22.59
N LYS A 92 -14.59 14.24 22.36
CA LYS A 92 -14.71 15.20 21.26
C LYS A 92 -13.47 16.10 21.07
N PRO A 93 -12.89 16.76 22.10
CA PRO A 93 -11.74 17.63 21.90
C PRO A 93 -10.50 16.86 21.42
N GLN A 94 -10.26 15.66 21.95
CA GLN A 94 -9.13 14.82 21.55
C GLN A 94 -9.31 14.29 20.12
N ALA A 95 -10.50 13.79 19.78
CA ALA A 95 -10.82 13.34 18.43
C ALA A 95 -10.69 14.48 17.40
N ALA A 96 -11.17 15.67 17.72
CA ALA A 96 -11.03 16.85 16.86
C ALA A 96 -9.57 17.29 16.69
N ARG A 97 -8.74 17.17 17.74
CA ARG A 97 -7.30 17.44 17.65
C ARG A 97 -6.61 16.47 16.69
N ILE A 98 -6.91 15.18 16.79
CA ILE A 98 -6.35 14.14 15.90
C ILE A 98 -6.77 14.42 14.45
N LYS A 99 -8.06 14.71 14.21
CA LYS A 99 -8.55 15.02 12.86
C LYS A 99 -7.86 16.24 12.25
N ARG A 100 -7.56 17.26 13.07
CA ARG A 100 -6.81 18.44 12.63
C ARG A 100 -5.34 18.12 12.36
N SER A 101 -4.67 17.32 13.19
CA SER A 101 -3.28 16.94 12.93
C SER A 101 -3.12 16.11 11.67
N THR A 102 -4.01 15.14 11.44
CA THR A 102 -3.99 14.35 10.19
C THR A 102 -4.27 15.23 8.98
N GLY A 103 -5.27 16.12 9.07
CA GLY A 103 -5.55 17.10 8.02
C GLY A 103 -4.39 18.06 7.74
N TYR A 104 -3.65 18.47 8.78
CA TYR A 104 -2.44 19.28 8.63
C TYR A 104 -1.34 18.52 7.89
N GLU A 105 -1.08 17.27 8.23
CA GLU A 105 -0.05 16.47 7.53
C GLU A 105 -0.38 16.24 6.05
N GLU A 106 -1.65 15.96 5.75
CA GLU A 106 -2.11 15.81 4.37
C GLU A 106 -1.98 17.11 3.58
N THR A 107 -2.40 18.24 4.15
CA THR A 107 -2.31 19.55 3.50
C THR A 107 -0.85 19.99 3.34
N LYS A 108 0.01 19.74 4.34
CA LYS A 108 1.46 19.96 4.25
C LYS A 108 2.06 19.18 3.08
N LYS A 109 1.71 17.90 2.89
CA LYS A 109 2.17 17.09 1.74
C LYS A 109 1.67 17.66 0.41
N LYS A 110 0.44 18.16 0.35
CA LYS A 110 -0.14 18.77 -0.87
C LYS A 110 0.56 20.08 -1.23
N VAL A 111 0.79 20.95 -0.24
CA VAL A 111 1.49 22.23 -0.43
C VAL A 111 2.97 22.00 -0.75
N GLY A 112 3.62 21.01 -0.13
CA GLY A 112 5.03 20.68 -0.41
C GLY A 112 5.31 20.28 -1.85
N ARG A 113 4.28 19.90 -2.64
CA ARG A 113 4.42 19.71 -4.09
C ARG A 113 4.82 20.98 -4.83
N TRP A 114 4.55 22.15 -4.25
CA TRP A 114 4.90 23.46 -4.80
C TRP A 114 6.29 23.94 -4.38
N ASP A 115 6.94 23.29 -3.40
CA ASP A 115 8.27 23.70 -2.91
C ASP A 115 9.31 23.81 -4.05
N PRO A 116 9.38 22.87 -5.02
CA PRO A 116 10.34 23.00 -6.13
C PRO A 116 10.06 24.19 -7.04
N VAL A 117 8.78 24.52 -7.29
CA VAL A 117 8.38 25.66 -8.12
C VAL A 117 8.74 26.96 -7.41
N VAL A 118 8.43 27.05 -6.11
CA VAL A 118 8.76 28.23 -5.29
C VAL A 118 10.28 28.40 -5.17
N ALA A 119 11.02 27.31 -4.92
CA ALA A 119 12.48 27.34 -4.84
C ALA A 119 13.09 27.85 -6.15
N ARG A 120 12.68 27.27 -7.30
CA ARG A 120 13.14 27.72 -8.61
C ARG A 120 12.87 29.20 -8.85
N ASN A 121 11.66 29.67 -8.55
CA ASN A 121 11.31 31.08 -8.75
C ASN A 121 12.11 32.03 -7.85
N ARG A 122 12.62 31.55 -6.71
CA ARG A 122 13.49 32.33 -5.80
C ARG A 122 14.96 32.32 -6.22
N THR A 123 15.42 31.29 -6.93
CA THR A 123 16.83 31.13 -7.31
C THR A 123 17.16 31.67 -8.69
N VAL A 124 16.17 31.96 -9.53
CA VAL A 124 16.38 32.49 -10.89
C VAL A 124 16.63 34.00 -10.85
N ASP A 125 17.58 34.48 -11.66
CA ASP A 125 17.98 35.91 -11.70
C ASP A 125 16.86 36.86 -12.11
N TYR A 126 16.01 36.43 -13.06
CA TYR A 126 14.90 37.24 -13.58
C TYR A 126 13.62 36.43 -13.68
N VAL A 127 12.55 36.95 -13.10
CA VAL A 127 11.20 36.39 -13.22
C VAL A 127 10.38 37.29 -14.15
N SER A 128 10.00 36.78 -15.31
CA SER A 128 9.15 37.51 -16.26
C SER A 128 7.67 37.26 -15.95
N PHE A 129 6.89 38.33 -15.85
CA PHE A 129 5.43 38.29 -15.74
C PHE A 129 4.80 38.92 -16.99
N PRO A 130 3.62 38.45 -17.43
CA PRO A 130 2.79 37.39 -16.86
C PRO A 130 3.38 35.98 -17.04
N ILE A 131 3.07 35.07 -16.11
CA ILE A 131 3.53 33.68 -16.19
C ILE A 131 2.89 33.03 -17.43
N LYS A 132 3.71 32.45 -18.31
CA LYS A 132 3.22 31.74 -19.50
C LYS A 132 2.39 30.53 -19.05
N HIS A 133 1.07 30.68 -19.01
CA HIS A 133 0.16 29.54 -18.87
C HIS A 133 0.27 28.67 -20.11
N PHE A 134 -0.06 27.37 -19.99
CA PHE A 134 -0.15 26.50 -21.16
C PHE A 134 -1.02 27.20 -22.20
N PRO A 135 -0.47 27.59 -23.37
CA PRO A 135 -1.36 27.83 -24.48
C PRO A 135 -2.03 26.48 -24.69
N SER A 136 -3.36 26.44 -24.69
CA SER A 136 -4.08 25.39 -25.41
C SER A 136 -3.45 25.40 -26.79
N LYS A 137 -2.47 24.51 -27.03
CA LYS A 137 -1.67 24.51 -28.25
C LYS A 137 -2.68 24.19 -29.35
N LEU A 138 -3.20 25.24 -29.98
CA LEU A 138 -3.85 25.10 -31.27
C LEU A 138 -2.82 24.41 -32.15
N GLN A 139 -3.26 23.38 -32.88
CA GLN A 139 -2.35 22.70 -33.80
C GLN A 139 -1.68 23.76 -34.67
N PRO A 140 -0.35 23.65 -34.90
CA PRO A 140 0.31 24.60 -35.80
C PRO A 140 -0.47 24.58 -37.11
N THR A 141 -0.72 25.77 -37.66
CA THR A 141 -1.63 25.94 -38.82
C THR A 141 -1.28 24.99 -39.96
N ASN A 142 0.02 24.72 -40.18
CA ASN A 142 0.51 23.76 -41.17
C ASN A 142 0.00 22.33 -40.95
N ASP A 143 -0.04 21.84 -39.70
CA ASP A 143 -0.55 20.50 -39.38
C ASP A 143 -2.08 20.40 -39.53
N PHE A 144 -2.78 21.52 -39.39
CA PHE A 144 -4.22 21.59 -39.65
C PHE A 144 -4.51 21.65 -41.16
N LEU A 145 -3.77 22.50 -41.89
CA LEU A 145 -3.92 22.69 -43.34
C LEU A 145 -3.61 21.41 -44.12
N SER A 146 -2.62 20.61 -43.70
CA SER A 146 -2.29 19.33 -44.35
C SER A 146 -3.41 18.27 -44.27
N LYS A 147 -4.38 18.44 -43.37
CA LYS A 147 -5.55 17.54 -43.24
C LYS A 147 -6.70 17.94 -44.15
N LEU A 148 -6.67 19.15 -44.71
CA LEU A 148 -7.69 19.64 -45.62
C LEU A 148 -7.40 19.10 -47.03
N LYS A 149 -8.30 18.27 -47.56
CA LYS A 149 -8.24 17.82 -48.95
C LYS A 149 -8.95 18.85 -49.81
N LEU A 150 -8.26 19.42 -50.80
CA LEU A 150 -8.79 20.46 -51.68
C LEU A 150 -9.89 19.96 -52.63
N LYS A 151 -9.88 18.67 -52.99
CA LYS A 151 -10.84 18.08 -53.93
C LYS A 151 -11.32 16.70 -53.46
N SER A 152 -12.60 16.45 -53.61
CA SER A 152 -13.26 15.16 -53.43
C SER A 152 -12.80 14.16 -54.51
N PRO A 153 -12.78 12.83 -54.25
CA PRO A 153 -12.43 11.84 -55.27
C PRO A 153 -13.25 11.98 -56.55
N LEU A 154 -14.57 12.21 -56.43
CA LEU A 154 -15.46 12.43 -57.56
C LEU A 154 -15.09 13.68 -58.36
N GLU A 155 -14.71 14.77 -57.68
CA GLU A 155 -14.32 16.01 -58.35
C GLU A 155 -13.05 15.82 -59.19
N LYS A 156 -12.11 14.98 -58.73
CA LYS A 156 -10.91 14.64 -59.53
C LYS A 156 -11.25 13.83 -60.77
N GLU A 157 -12.16 12.86 -60.64
CA GLU A 157 -12.62 12.06 -61.78
C GLU A 157 -13.38 12.93 -62.79
N LEU A 158 -14.18 13.89 -62.31
CA LEU A 158 -14.88 14.84 -63.17
C LEU A 158 -13.93 15.79 -63.89
N GLU A 159 -12.89 16.29 -63.22
CA GLU A 159 -11.86 17.14 -63.85
C GLU A 159 -11.00 16.38 -64.87
N GLU A 160 -10.81 15.08 -64.69
CA GLU A 160 -10.10 14.25 -65.68
C GLU A 160 -10.94 14.04 -66.95
N ILE A 161 -12.27 14.00 -66.80
CA ILE A 161 -13.22 13.87 -67.91
C ILE A 161 -13.45 15.22 -68.60
N ASP A 162 -13.58 16.29 -67.81
CA ASP A 162 -13.86 17.65 -68.28
C ASP A 162 -13.00 18.66 -67.50
N PRO A 163 -11.76 18.94 -67.98
CA PRO A 163 -10.86 19.82 -67.26
C PRO A 163 -11.45 21.24 -67.23
N PRO A 164 -11.51 21.89 -66.06
CA PRO A 164 -12.01 23.24 -65.97
C PRO A 164 -11.16 24.15 -66.88
N PRO A 165 -11.77 25.16 -67.52
CA PRO A 165 -11.02 26.07 -68.36
C PRO A 165 -9.90 26.66 -67.52
N GLU A 166 -8.66 26.58 -68.03
CA GLU A 166 -7.52 27.25 -67.40
C GLU A 166 -7.97 28.67 -67.10
N SER A 167 -7.93 29.05 -65.81
CA SER A 167 -8.08 30.44 -65.43
C SER A 167 -6.93 31.14 -66.10
N LYS A 168 -7.19 31.72 -67.28
CA LYS A 168 -6.26 32.66 -67.89
C LYS A 168 -6.03 33.67 -66.79
N GLU A 169 -4.80 33.71 -66.27
CA GLU A 169 -4.36 34.86 -65.51
C GLU A 169 -4.68 36.03 -66.43
N VAL A 170 -5.72 36.78 -66.08
CA VAL A 170 -5.91 38.08 -66.66
C VAL A 170 -4.70 38.82 -66.13
N VAL A 171 -3.62 38.80 -66.91
CA VAL A 171 -2.57 39.78 -66.80
C VAL A 171 -3.34 41.07 -67.06
N GLU A 172 -3.75 41.73 -65.98
CA GLU A 172 -4.10 43.13 -66.04
C GLU A 172 -2.85 43.77 -66.61
N GLU A 173 -2.86 44.05 -67.90
CA GLU A 173 -1.84 44.89 -68.52
C GLU A 173 -1.82 46.15 -67.66
N GLU A 174 -0.72 46.36 -66.93
CA GLU A 174 -0.54 47.55 -66.12
C GLU A 174 -0.77 48.75 -67.04
N GLN A 175 -1.91 49.40 -66.88
CA GLN A 175 -2.24 50.57 -67.66
C GLN A 175 -1.27 51.65 -67.22
N LEU A 176 -0.17 51.81 -67.98
CA LEU A 176 0.80 52.87 -67.78
C LEU A 176 0.12 54.20 -68.09
N TYR A 177 -0.43 54.82 -67.05
CA TYR A 177 -0.90 56.19 -67.13
C TYR A 177 0.32 57.11 -67.27
N PRO A 178 0.32 58.07 -68.20
CA PRO A 178 1.39 59.06 -68.25
C PRO A 178 1.38 59.86 -66.93
N MET A 179 2.59 60.17 -66.43
CA MET A 179 2.79 60.92 -65.18
C MET A 179 1.87 62.13 -65.09
N SER A 180 1.31 62.37 -63.91
CA SER A 180 0.45 63.53 -63.69
C SER A 180 1.26 64.83 -63.78
N TYR A 181 0.59 65.94 -64.12
CA TYR A 181 1.24 67.25 -64.25
C TYR A 181 1.97 67.70 -62.98
N GLU A 182 1.46 67.31 -61.81
CA GLU A 182 2.06 67.61 -60.51
C GLU A 182 3.40 66.89 -60.35
N GLU A 183 3.48 65.61 -60.73
CA GLU A 183 4.73 64.82 -60.66
C GLU A 183 5.80 65.31 -61.64
N MET A 184 5.41 65.94 -62.77
CA MET A 184 6.38 66.56 -63.70
C MET A 184 7.00 67.85 -63.15
N LEU A 185 6.31 68.54 -62.25
CA LEU A 185 6.81 69.78 -61.65
C LEU A 185 7.76 69.51 -60.47
N GLU A 186 7.65 68.34 -59.85
CA GLU A 186 8.48 67.95 -58.70
C GLU A 186 9.85 67.34 -59.08
N HIS A 187 10.05 66.96 -60.35
CA HIS A 187 11.29 66.39 -60.88
C HIS A 187 12.07 67.36 -61.78
#